data_AF-A0A5C3L5S1-F1
#
_entry.id   AF-A0A5C3L5S1-F1
#
_cell.length_a   1.000
_cell.length_b   1.000
_cell.length_c   1.000
_cell.angle_alpha   90.00
_cell.angle_beta   90.00
_cell.angle_gamma   90.00
#
_symmetry.space_group_name_H-M   'P 1'
#
loop_
_entity.id
_entity.type
_entity.pdbx_description
1 polymer ?
#
loop_
_entity_poly.entity_id
_entity_poly.type
_entity_poly.pdbx_seq_one_letter_code
_entity_poly.pdbx_strand_id
1 'polypeptide(L)'
;MPGFFSSIFQWLLGLFFSTQAELAVVGLQASGKTSFVNVITSGQWSEDVVPTVAFNFRKIRKGNVTLKIWDVAGQPKFRSMWERYCNGVDAIVFVVDAVDHDKFNTARFELHQLLAQPALTGVPLLVLGNKNDLDGHASVKELIKSLQLDKMSDRAVSCYSCSMKSQHNLDIVLQWLASKSH
;
A
#
# COMPACT_ATOMS: atom_id res chain seq x y z
N MET A 1 -21.10 37.87 3.79
CA MET A 1 -19.81 37.51 4.43
C MET A 1 -19.90 36.15 5.13
N PRO A 2 -19.91 35.00 4.43
CA PRO A 2 -19.93 33.68 5.11
C PRO A 2 -18.66 32.83 4.92
N GLY A 3 -17.75 33.17 4.00
CA GLY A 3 -16.67 32.25 3.57
C GLY A 3 -15.38 32.25 4.40
N PHE A 4 -15.11 33.30 5.18
CA PHE A 4 -13.83 33.42 5.90
C PHE A 4 -13.81 32.64 7.23
N PHE A 5 -14.93 32.65 7.96
CA PHE A 5 -15.05 31.94 9.24
C PHE A 5 -15.11 30.42 9.08
N SER A 6 -15.74 29.90 8.02
CA SER A 6 -15.82 28.46 7.78
C SER A 6 -14.45 27.85 7.50
N SER A 7 -13.61 28.48 6.68
CA SER A 7 -12.29 27.95 6.30
C SER A 7 -11.30 27.96 7.46
N ILE A 8 -11.32 29.00 8.30
CA ILE A 8 -10.48 29.07 9.51
C ILE A 8 -10.94 28.04 10.55
N PHE A 9 -12.25 27.86 10.71
CA PHE A 9 -12.80 26.85 11.62
C PHE A 9 -12.50 25.43 11.14
N GLN A 10 -12.60 25.16 9.83
CA GLN A 10 -12.23 23.85 9.25
C GLN A 10 -10.73 23.56 9.37
N TRP A 11 -9.88 24.58 9.21
CA TRP A 11 -8.44 24.49 9.46
C TRP A 11 -8.13 24.26 10.94
N LEU A 12 -8.78 24.99 11.85
CA LEU A 12 -8.66 24.80 13.31
C LEU A 12 -9.15 23.42 13.74
N LEU A 13 -10.29 22.96 13.24
CA LEU A 13 -10.80 21.62 13.48
C LEU A 13 -9.81 20.56 12.97
N GLY A 14 -9.20 20.75 11.80
CA GLY A 14 -8.13 19.88 11.28
C GLY A 14 -6.86 19.83 12.14
N LEU A 15 -6.60 20.87 12.96
CA LEU A 15 -5.53 20.86 13.96
C LEU A 15 -5.90 20.05 15.21
N PHE A 16 -7.20 19.94 15.54
CA PHE A 16 -7.70 19.21 16.72
C PHE A 16 -8.18 17.77 16.42
N PHE A 17 -8.45 17.41 15.17
CA PHE A 17 -8.88 16.05 14.81
C PHE A 17 -7.70 15.16 14.43
N SER A 18 -7.56 14.04 15.14
CA SER A 18 -6.70 12.94 14.71
C SER A 18 -7.41 12.13 13.63
N THR A 19 -6.86 12.09 12.42
CA THR A 19 -7.39 11.26 11.34
C THR A 19 -6.85 9.84 11.42
N GLN A 20 -7.64 8.85 10.99
CA GLN A 20 -7.24 7.45 10.98
C GLN A 20 -7.43 6.84 9.59
N ALA A 21 -6.52 5.96 9.19
CA ALA A 21 -6.70 5.06 8.06
C ALA A 21 -6.29 3.64 8.44
N GLU A 22 -7.02 2.66 7.96
CA GLU A 22 -6.72 1.23 8.02
C GLU A 22 -6.31 0.72 6.64
N LEU A 23 -5.15 0.07 6.58
CA LEU A 23 -4.49 -0.33 5.34
C LEU A 23 -4.16 -1.82 5.39
N ALA A 24 -4.38 -2.52 4.29
CA ALA A 24 -3.85 -3.86 4.09
C ALA A 24 -2.65 -3.82 3.15
N VAL A 25 -1.51 -4.39 3.57
CA VAL A 25 -0.30 -4.53 2.76
C VAL A 25 -0.17 -5.99 2.34
N VAL A 26 -0.38 -6.24 1.06
CA VAL A 26 -0.45 -7.57 0.43
C VAL A 26 0.41 -7.61 -0.83
N GLY A 27 0.63 -8.81 -1.39
CA GLY A 27 1.55 -9.05 -2.50
C GLY A 27 2.44 -10.27 -2.28
N LEU A 28 3.15 -10.69 -3.33
CA LEU A 28 3.91 -11.94 -3.32
C LEU A 28 5.04 -11.94 -2.29
N GLN A 29 5.50 -13.13 -1.87
CA GLN A 29 6.65 -13.25 -0.98
C GLN A 29 7.89 -12.52 -1.55
N ALA A 30 8.71 -11.96 -0.67
CA ALA A 30 9.92 -11.21 -1.01
C ALA A 30 9.73 -9.91 -1.84
N SER A 31 8.49 -9.43 -2.03
CA SER A 31 8.23 -8.14 -2.71
C SER A 31 8.62 -6.91 -1.87
N GLY A 32 8.86 -7.07 -0.57
CA GLY A 32 9.27 -5.99 0.34
C GLY A 32 8.15 -5.36 1.16
N LYS A 33 7.01 -6.04 1.33
CA LYS A 33 5.90 -5.61 2.21
C LYS A 33 6.35 -5.24 3.62
N THR A 34 7.03 -6.16 4.30
CA THR A 34 7.52 -5.95 5.67
C THR A 34 8.57 -4.85 5.73
N SER A 35 9.44 -4.74 4.72
CA SER A 35 10.40 -3.63 4.59
C SER A 35 9.67 -2.30 4.45
N PHE A 36 8.63 -2.22 3.63
CA PHE A 36 7.80 -1.03 3.49
C PHE A 36 7.18 -0.64 4.83
N VAL A 37 6.54 -1.59 5.52
CA VAL A 37 5.92 -1.31 6.83
C VAL A 37 6.96 -0.90 7.88
N ASN A 38 8.14 -1.52 7.88
CA ASN A 38 9.24 -1.12 8.78
C ASN A 38 9.68 0.32 8.49
N VAL A 39 9.97 0.65 7.22
CA VAL A 39 10.46 1.98 6.82
C VAL A 39 9.45 3.08 7.15
N ILE A 40 8.15 2.89 6.92
CA ILE A 40 7.14 3.89 7.30
C ILE A 40 6.95 4.00 8.82
N THR A 41 7.34 2.98 9.59
CA THR A 41 7.24 2.96 11.06
C THR A 41 8.47 3.61 11.71
N SER A 42 9.67 3.18 11.34
CA SER A 42 10.93 3.59 11.98
C SER A 42 11.65 4.72 11.25
N GLY A 43 11.28 5.02 10.00
CA GLY A 43 12.04 5.90 9.11
C GLY A 43 13.35 5.30 8.60
N GLN A 44 13.67 4.05 8.98
CA GLN A 44 14.93 3.40 8.65
C GLN A 44 14.70 2.06 7.97
N TRP A 45 15.48 1.82 6.92
CA TRP A 45 15.55 0.52 6.28
C TRP A 45 16.52 -0.38 7.04
N SER A 46 16.23 -1.68 7.05
CA SER A 46 17.11 -2.71 7.60
C SER A 46 17.23 -3.85 6.59
N GLU A 47 18.43 -4.41 6.49
CA GLU A 47 18.71 -5.59 5.67
C GLU A 47 18.18 -6.86 6.33
N ASP A 48 18.14 -6.89 7.67
CA ASP A 48 17.65 -8.00 8.48
C ASP A 48 16.12 -7.98 8.61
N VAL A 49 15.43 -8.40 7.55
CA VAL A 49 13.97 -8.57 7.56
C VAL A 49 13.62 -10.06 7.66
N VAL A 50 13.08 -10.45 8.81
CA VAL A 50 12.59 -11.81 9.03
C VAL A 50 11.29 -12.03 8.25
N PRO A 51 11.14 -13.15 7.50
CA PRO A 51 9.90 -13.46 6.80
C PRO A 51 8.68 -13.50 7.73
N THR A 52 7.58 -12.86 7.31
CA THR A 52 6.32 -12.87 8.07
C THR A 52 5.74 -14.29 8.17
N VAL A 53 5.47 -14.73 9.40
CA VAL A 53 4.95 -16.09 9.67
C VAL A 53 3.53 -16.26 9.15
N ALA A 54 2.64 -15.27 9.31
CA ALA A 54 1.28 -15.31 8.75
C ALA A 54 0.74 -13.90 8.49
N PHE A 55 0.72 -13.07 9.53
CA PHE A 55 0.36 -11.65 9.46
C PHE A 55 1.00 -10.90 10.62
N ASN A 56 1.08 -9.57 10.51
CA ASN A 56 1.51 -8.68 11.58
C ASN A 56 0.61 -7.43 11.55
N PHE A 57 0.14 -6.99 12.72
CA PHE A 57 -0.61 -5.74 12.87
C PHE A 57 0.29 -4.65 13.44
N ARG A 58 0.35 -3.51 12.76
CA ARG A 58 1.09 -2.33 13.24
C ARG A 58 0.22 -1.10 13.26
N LYS A 59 0.31 -0.36 14.37
CA LYS A 59 -0.32 0.95 14.53
C LYS A 59 0.78 2.01 14.57
N ILE A 60 0.77 2.90 13.60
CA ILE A 60 1.75 3.99 13.45
C ILE A 60 1.03 5.30 13.68
N ARG A 61 1.57 6.17 14.53
CA ARG A 61 1.09 7.53 14.70
C ARG A 61 2.15 8.51 14.23
N LYS A 62 1.82 9.32 13.22
CA LYS A 62 2.71 10.38 12.71
C LYS A 62 1.94 11.70 12.74
N GLY A 63 2.27 12.55 13.72
CA GLY A 63 1.47 13.74 14.03
C GLY A 63 0.04 13.38 14.42
N ASN A 64 -0.92 13.94 13.69
CA ASN A 64 -2.36 13.71 13.90
C ASN A 64 -2.90 12.48 13.14
N VAL A 65 -2.10 11.85 12.27
CA VAL A 65 -2.53 10.70 11.48
C VAL A 65 -2.18 9.39 12.18
N THR A 66 -3.16 8.49 12.29
CA THR A 66 -2.97 7.12 12.78
C THR A 66 -3.19 6.14 11.63
N LEU A 67 -2.16 5.38 11.27
CA LEU A 67 -2.24 4.29 10.30
C LEU A 67 -2.30 2.96 11.03
N LYS A 68 -3.34 2.17 10.78
CA LYS A 68 -3.45 0.76 11.17
C LYS A 68 -3.09 -0.09 9.97
N ILE A 69 -2.14 -0.99 10.10
CA ILE A 69 -1.56 -1.71 8.96
C ILE A 69 -1.54 -3.20 9.22
N TRP A 70 -2.19 -3.95 8.32
CA TRP A 70 -2.09 -5.39 8.24
C TRP A 70 -0.98 -5.77 7.24
N ASP A 71 0.17 -6.23 7.72
CA ASP A 71 1.25 -6.81 6.89
C ASP A 71 1.00 -8.31 6.76
N VAL A 72 0.58 -8.77 5.59
CA VAL A 72 0.16 -10.15 5.37
C VAL A 72 1.22 -10.94 4.61
N ALA A 73 1.48 -12.18 5.00
CA ALA A 73 2.46 -13.03 4.34
C ALA A 73 2.08 -13.30 2.87
N GLY A 74 3.10 -13.26 1.99
CA GLY A 74 2.92 -13.44 0.55
C GLY A 74 3.15 -14.86 0.03
N GLN A 75 3.45 -15.80 0.93
CA GLN A 75 3.67 -17.20 0.58
C GLN A 75 2.37 -17.81 0.06
N PRO A 76 2.39 -18.70 -0.95
CA PRO A 76 1.18 -19.27 -1.54
C PRO A 76 0.16 -19.80 -0.53
N LYS A 77 0.63 -20.51 0.52
CA LYS A 77 -0.22 -21.09 1.57
C LYS A 77 -1.01 -20.08 2.42
N PHE A 78 -0.66 -18.79 2.36
CA PHE A 78 -1.30 -17.74 3.16
C PHE A 78 -2.17 -16.79 2.33
N ARG A 79 -2.17 -16.91 0.99
CA ARG A 79 -2.88 -15.98 0.10
C ARG A 79 -4.40 -16.05 0.24
N SER A 80 -4.94 -17.21 0.61
CA SER A 80 -6.35 -17.39 0.94
C SER A 80 -6.81 -16.55 2.13
N MET A 81 -5.89 -16.07 2.98
CA MET A 81 -6.23 -15.21 4.12
C MET A 81 -6.25 -13.72 3.75
N TRP A 82 -5.80 -13.31 2.56
CA TRP A 82 -5.70 -11.91 2.19
C TRP A 82 -7.05 -11.19 2.27
N GLU A 83 -8.11 -11.83 1.80
CA GLU A 83 -9.48 -11.30 1.87
C GLU A 83 -9.85 -10.89 3.30
N ARG A 84 -9.58 -11.75 4.29
CA ARG A 84 -9.91 -11.51 5.69
C ARG A 84 -9.26 -10.24 6.25
N TYR A 85 -8.02 -9.96 5.85
CA TYR A 85 -7.26 -8.80 6.33
C TYR A 85 -7.47 -7.53 5.47
N CYS A 86 -8.01 -7.68 4.26
CA CYS A 86 -8.39 -6.56 3.41
C CYS A 86 -9.83 -6.10 3.64
N ASN A 87 -10.66 -6.90 4.32
CA ASN A 87 -12.05 -6.53 4.57
C ASN A 87 -12.13 -5.33 5.54
N GLY A 88 -12.87 -4.29 5.15
CA GLY A 88 -13.08 -3.09 5.96
C GLY A 88 -11.91 -2.11 6.01
N VAL A 89 -10.88 -2.29 5.18
CA VAL A 89 -9.75 -1.34 5.08
C VAL A 89 -10.09 -0.15 4.19
N ASP A 90 -9.50 1.00 4.46
CA ASP A 90 -9.66 2.24 3.69
C ASP A 90 -8.87 2.21 2.36
N ALA A 91 -7.78 1.42 2.30
CA ALA A 91 -7.05 1.17 1.07
C ALA A 91 -6.22 -0.13 1.12
N ILE A 92 -6.02 -0.72 -0.06
CA ILE A 92 -5.13 -1.87 -0.26
C ILE A 92 -3.82 -1.38 -0.87
N VAL A 93 -2.69 -1.74 -0.26
CA VAL A 93 -1.34 -1.55 -0.79
C VAL A 93 -0.83 -2.88 -1.31
N PHE A 94 -0.73 -3.02 -2.63
CA PHE A 94 -0.22 -4.21 -3.29
C PHE A 94 1.24 -4.00 -3.71
N VAL A 95 2.17 -4.69 -3.04
CA VAL A 95 3.61 -4.53 -3.26
C VAL A 95 4.14 -5.61 -4.20
N VAL A 96 4.80 -5.18 -5.26
CA VAL A 96 5.39 -6.02 -6.32
C VAL A 96 6.89 -5.80 -6.33
N ASP A 97 7.65 -6.88 -6.48
CA ASP A 97 9.09 -6.80 -6.78
C ASP A 97 9.25 -6.39 -8.24
N ALA A 98 9.70 -5.16 -8.51
CA ALA A 98 9.79 -4.65 -9.88
C ALA A 98 10.88 -5.34 -10.72
N VAL A 99 11.81 -6.07 -10.12
CA VAL A 99 12.90 -6.77 -10.83
C VAL A 99 12.51 -8.20 -11.20
N ASP A 100 11.56 -8.79 -10.46
CA ASP A 100 11.15 -10.18 -10.64
C ASP A 100 10.01 -10.30 -11.67
N HIS A 101 10.33 -10.03 -12.93
CA HIS A 101 9.38 -10.03 -14.06
C HIS A 101 8.65 -11.37 -14.23
N ASP A 102 9.32 -12.49 -13.92
CA ASP A 102 8.74 -13.84 -14.01
C ASP A 102 7.51 -14.00 -13.12
N LYS A 103 7.49 -13.27 -11.99
CA LYS A 103 6.38 -13.31 -11.03
C LYS A 103 5.22 -12.36 -11.38
N PHE A 104 5.32 -11.52 -12.42
CA PHE A 104 4.24 -10.58 -12.75
C PHE A 104 2.93 -11.27 -13.10
N ASN A 105 2.98 -12.41 -13.79
CA ASN A 105 1.78 -13.18 -14.11
C ASN A 105 1.10 -13.72 -12.84
N THR A 106 1.89 -14.25 -11.90
CA THR A 106 1.38 -14.71 -10.60
C THR A 106 0.85 -13.53 -9.78
N ALA A 107 1.57 -12.40 -9.74
CA ALA A 107 1.16 -11.21 -9.03
C ALA A 107 -0.17 -10.67 -9.57
N ARG A 108 -0.33 -10.63 -10.90
CA ARG A 108 -1.60 -10.28 -11.56
C ARG A 108 -2.71 -11.24 -11.14
N PHE A 109 -2.50 -12.54 -11.27
CA PHE A 109 -3.53 -13.53 -10.94
C PHE A 109 -4.04 -13.36 -9.50
N GLU A 110 -3.11 -13.28 -8.54
CA GLU A 110 -3.44 -13.14 -7.12
C GLU A 110 -4.10 -11.78 -6.80
N LEU A 111 -3.64 -10.69 -7.44
CA LEU A 111 -4.26 -9.38 -7.31
C LEU A 111 -5.72 -9.42 -7.78
N HIS A 112 -5.97 -9.89 -9.00
CA HIS A 112 -7.33 -9.93 -9.55
C HIS A 112 -8.24 -10.90 -8.79
N GLN A 113 -7.71 -12.04 -8.32
CA GLN A 113 -8.45 -12.97 -7.47
C GLN A 113 -8.86 -12.33 -6.13
N LEU A 114 -7.98 -11.53 -5.52
CA LEU A 114 -8.29 -10.76 -4.32
C LEU A 114 -9.36 -9.71 -4.61
N LEU A 115 -9.17 -8.91 -5.66
CA LEU A 115 -10.07 -7.78 -5.95
C LEU A 115 -11.46 -8.21 -6.44
N ALA A 116 -11.60 -9.44 -6.92
CA ALA A 116 -12.88 -10.05 -7.28
C ALA A 116 -13.76 -10.37 -6.05
N GLN A 117 -13.22 -10.30 -4.82
CA GLN A 117 -14.00 -10.54 -3.61
C GLN A 117 -15.04 -9.42 -3.41
N PRO A 118 -16.34 -9.74 -3.22
CA PRO A 118 -17.38 -8.73 -3.08
C PRO A 118 -17.13 -7.74 -1.94
N ALA A 119 -16.51 -8.20 -0.84
CA ALA A 119 -16.15 -7.39 0.32
C ALA A 119 -15.14 -6.26 -0.01
N LEU A 120 -14.43 -6.35 -1.13
CA LEU A 120 -13.38 -5.39 -1.54
C LEU A 120 -13.84 -4.49 -2.70
N THR A 121 -15.13 -4.47 -3.00
CA THR A 121 -15.71 -3.62 -4.05
C THR A 121 -15.46 -2.15 -3.74
N GLY A 122 -14.92 -1.41 -4.70
CA GLY A 122 -14.65 0.03 -4.57
C GLY A 122 -13.48 0.41 -3.66
N VAL A 123 -12.87 -0.53 -2.95
CA VAL A 123 -11.71 -0.24 -2.07
C VAL A 123 -10.54 0.26 -2.94
N PRO A 124 -10.00 1.46 -2.67
CA PRO A 124 -8.88 2.03 -3.41
C PRO A 124 -7.65 1.13 -3.40
N LEU A 125 -6.98 1.03 -4.55
CA LEU A 125 -5.77 0.23 -4.73
C LEU A 125 -4.55 1.13 -4.98
N LEU A 126 -3.50 0.92 -4.20
CA LEU A 126 -2.17 1.44 -4.44
C LEU A 126 -1.22 0.29 -4.80
N VAL A 127 -0.67 0.29 -6.00
CA VAL A 127 0.35 -0.66 -6.44
C VAL A 127 1.74 -0.03 -6.29
N LEU A 128 2.61 -0.70 -5.56
CA LEU A 128 4.01 -0.29 -5.38
C LEU A 128 4.94 -1.25 -6.11
N GLY A 129 5.54 -0.79 -7.20
CA GLY A 129 6.69 -1.44 -7.83
C GLY A 129 7.94 -1.13 -7.00
N ASN A 130 8.27 -2.01 -6.07
CA ASN A 130 9.39 -1.84 -5.15
C ASN A 130 10.71 -2.34 -5.77
N LYS A 131 11.83 -1.94 -5.16
CA LYS A 131 13.21 -2.27 -5.56
C LYS A 131 13.66 -1.59 -6.85
N ASN A 132 13.22 -0.36 -7.08
CA ASN A 132 13.67 0.43 -8.23
C ASN A 132 15.13 0.94 -8.13
N ASP A 133 15.79 0.68 -7.00
CA ASP A 133 17.23 0.88 -6.81
C ASP A 133 18.08 -0.17 -7.54
N LEU A 134 17.47 -1.25 -8.03
CA LEU A 134 18.13 -2.34 -8.73
C LEU A 134 18.00 -2.18 -10.26
N ASP A 135 19.02 -2.61 -10.98
CA ASP A 135 19.02 -2.65 -12.44
C ASP A 135 17.96 -3.62 -12.98
N GLY A 136 17.37 -3.27 -14.11
CA GLY A 136 16.34 -4.08 -14.77
C GLY A 136 14.97 -4.03 -14.09
N HIS A 137 14.73 -3.12 -13.14
CA HIS A 137 13.40 -2.90 -12.58
C HIS A 137 12.40 -2.46 -13.67
N ALA A 138 11.17 -2.96 -13.56
CA ALA A 138 10.08 -2.56 -14.42
C ALA A 138 9.69 -1.09 -14.21
N SER A 139 9.43 -0.39 -15.31
CA SER A 139 8.81 0.91 -15.30
C SER A 139 7.35 0.83 -14.82
N VAL A 140 6.81 1.96 -14.37
CA VAL A 140 5.39 2.07 -13.98
C VAL A 140 4.46 1.65 -15.13
N LYS A 141 4.81 2.00 -16.38
CA LYS A 141 4.02 1.63 -17.56
C LYS A 141 3.98 0.11 -17.79
N GLU A 142 5.11 -0.57 -17.58
CA GLU A 142 5.19 -2.02 -17.67
C GLU A 142 4.41 -2.70 -16.55
N LEU A 143 4.45 -2.18 -15.33
CA LEU A 143 3.66 -2.69 -14.21
C LEU A 143 2.15 -2.54 -14.47
N ILE A 144 1.70 -1.36 -14.93
CA ILE A 144 0.30 -1.11 -15.31
C ILE A 144 -0.17 -2.14 -16.33
N LYS A 145 0.59 -2.35 -17.41
CA LYS A 145 0.24 -3.30 -18.47
C LYS A 145 0.29 -4.76 -17.97
N SER A 146 1.34 -5.14 -17.24
CA SER A 146 1.58 -6.52 -16.81
C SER A 146 0.54 -6.98 -15.80
N LEU A 147 0.16 -6.11 -14.87
CA LEU A 147 -0.86 -6.35 -13.85
C LEU A 147 -2.27 -6.00 -14.33
N GLN A 148 -2.42 -5.48 -15.56
CA GLN A 148 -3.69 -5.09 -16.16
C GLN A 148 -4.47 -4.08 -15.30
N LEU A 149 -3.76 -3.08 -14.76
CA LEU A 149 -4.36 -2.04 -13.92
C LEU A 149 -5.22 -1.08 -14.73
N ASP A 150 -4.90 -0.90 -16.01
CA ASP A 150 -5.64 -0.09 -16.98
C ASP A 150 -7.05 -0.65 -17.29
N LYS A 151 -7.29 -1.92 -16.97
CA LYS A 151 -8.59 -2.58 -17.15
C LYS A 151 -9.50 -2.45 -15.93
N MET A 152 -9.01 -1.90 -14.82
CA MET A 152 -9.78 -1.72 -13.59
C MET A 152 -10.52 -0.38 -13.64
N SER A 153 -11.85 -0.42 -13.68
CA SER A 153 -12.71 0.77 -13.71
C SER A 153 -13.64 0.88 -12.49
N ASP A 154 -13.65 -0.14 -11.63
CA ASP A 154 -14.55 -0.27 -10.47
C ASP A 154 -14.00 0.40 -9.20
N ARG A 155 -12.77 0.91 -9.22
CA ARG A 155 -12.07 1.50 -8.07
C ARG A 155 -11.04 2.51 -8.51
N ALA A 156 -10.64 3.38 -7.57
CA ALA A 156 -9.47 4.23 -7.76
C ALA A 156 -8.19 3.40 -7.70
N VAL A 157 -7.33 3.52 -8.71
CA VAL A 157 -6.04 2.82 -8.79
C VAL A 157 -4.91 3.83 -8.92
N SER A 158 -3.83 3.63 -8.17
CA SER A 158 -2.58 4.38 -8.31
C SER A 158 -1.40 3.42 -8.37
N CYS A 159 -0.39 3.72 -9.18
CA CYS A 159 0.80 2.89 -9.32
C CYS A 159 2.05 3.75 -9.27
N TYR A 160 2.98 3.41 -8.37
CA TYR A 160 4.26 4.10 -8.22
C TYR A 160 5.43 3.13 -8.25
N SER A 161 6.54 3.58 -8.81
CA SER A 161 7.85 2.94 -8.66
C SER A 161 8.54 3.51 -7.42
N CYS A 162 9.10 2.67 -6.57
CA CYS A 162 9.72 3.07 -5.31
C CYS A 162 10.86 2.12 -4.88
N SER A 163 11.62 2.54 -3.89
CA SER A 163 12.56 1.66 -3.20
C SER A 163 12.52 1.90 -1.70
N MET A 164 12.33 0.83 -0.94
CA MET A 164 12.45 0.90 0.52
C MET A 164 13.89 1.06 0.97
N LYS A 165 14.87 0.62 0.17
CA LYS A 165 16.30 0.67 0.51
C LYS A 165 16.85 2.08 0.38
N SER A 166 16.61 2.74 -0.77
CA SER A 166 17.02 4.12 -1.00
C SER A 166 16.00 5.17 -0.54
N GLN A 167 14.82 4.72 -0.11
CA GLN A 167 13.65 5.56 0.24
C GLN A 167 13.14 6.42 -0.93
N HIS A 168 13.46 6.05 -2.18
CA HIS A 168 13.00 6.76 -3.36
C HIS A 168 11.46 6.70 -3.50
N ASN A 169 10.84 7.86 -3.74
CA ASN A 169 9.39 8.09 -3.84
C ASN A 169 8.56 7.73 -2.58
N LEU A 170 9.22 7.53 -1.43
CA LEU A 170 8.52 7.20 -0.18
C LEU A 170 7.62 8.35 0.29
N ASP A 171 8.04 9.59 0.07
CA ASP A 171 7.29 10.82 0.35
C ASP A 171 5.96 10.87 -0.42
N ILE A 172 5.98 10.58 -1.72
CA ILE A 172 4.78 10.52 -2.58
C ILE A 172 3.83 9.43 -2.10
N VAL A 173 4.37 8.26 -1.74
CA VAL A 173 3.58 7.14 -1.20
C VAL A 173 2.94 7.54 0.13
N LEU A 174 3.68 8.16 1.05
CA LEU A 174 3.16 8.63 2.33
C LEU A 174 2.08 9.70 2.15
N GLN A 175 2.24 10.61 1.19
CA GLN A 175 1.23 11.61 0.86
C GLN A 175 -0.05 10.95 0.33
N TRP A 176 0.06 9.94 -0.53
CA TRP A 176 -1.10 9.17 -1.01
C TRP A 176 -1.83 8.48 0.14
N LEU A 177 -1.10 7.85 1.07
CA LEU A 177 -1.70 7.19 2.24
C LEU A 177 -2.39 8.19 3.18
N ALA A 178 -1.76 9.33 3.43
CA ALA A 178 -2.33 10.39 4.27
C ALA A 178 -3.62 10.94 3.66
N SER A 179 -3.73 10.99 2.33
CA SER A 179 -4.97 11.41 1.66
C SER A 179 -6.14 10.42 1.80
N LYS A 180 -5.91 9.24 2.41
CA LYS A 180 -6.95 8.24 2.72
C LYS A 180 -7.38 8.27 4.18
N SER A 181 -6.75 9.09 5.03
CA SER A 181 -7.18 9.24 6.40
C SER A 181 -8.43 10.12 6.49
N HIS A 182 -9.41 9.66 7.25
CA HIS A 182 -10.65 10.37 7.55
C HIS A 182 -10.66 10.89 8.99
#